data_AF-A0A434RWP1-F1
#
_entry.id   AF-A0A434RWP1-F1
#
_cell.length_a   1.000
_cell.length_b   1.000
_cell.length_c   1.000
_cell.angle_alpha   90.00
_cell.angle_beta   90.00
_cell.angle_gamma   90.00
#
_symmetry.space_group_name_H-M   'P 1'
#
loop_
_entity.id
_entity.type
_entity.pdbx_description
1 polymer ?
#
loop_
_entity_poly.entity_id
_entity_poly.type
_entity_poly.pdbx_seq_one_letter_code
_entity_poly.pdbx_strand_id
1 'polypeptide(L)'
;VTRAKKLSNSVRILAGNVATAEGTQALIDAGADAVKVGIGPGSICTTRIVAGVGVPQLSAIMSAVETAEKSGVSVIADGGIKYSGDLAKALAAGASAAMIGSLLAGTDESPGEVYLHQGRSFKAYRGMGSVGAMARGSADRYFQAEVRDTLKLVPEGIEGQVPYKGPVAGVLHQLAGGLKAAMGYVGGRDLAEFRERATFVRISNAGLRESHAHDVTITRESPNYPGGL
;
A
#
# COMPACT_ATOMS: atom_id res chain seq x y z
N VAL A 1 1.78 7.36 20.55
CA VAL A 1 3.00 8.07 20.08
C VAL A 1 3.66 8.87 21.20
N THR A 2 2.93 9.76 21.89
CA THR A 2 3.46 10.62 22.97
C THR A 2 4.27 9.87 24.02
N ARG A 3 3.75 8.74 24.55
CA ARG A 3 4.49 7.91 25.52
C ARG A 3 5.79 7.37 24.95
N ALA A 4 5.81 6.94 23.69
CA ALA A 4 7.00 6.41 23.04
C ALA A 4 8.06 7.50 22.79
N LYS A 5 7.67 8.70 22.33
CA LYS A 5 8.61 9.84 22.21
C LYS A 5 9.23 10.25 23.54
N LYS A 6 8.49 10.13 24.65
CA LYS A 6 9.03 10.38 26.00
C LYS A 6 10.12 9.38 26.41
N LEU A 7 10.16 8.18 25.84
CA LEU A 7 11.20 7.19 26.13
C LEU A 7 12.51 7.50 25.38
N SER A 8 12.42 8.03 24.16
CA SER A 8 13.59 8.47 23.41
C SER A 8 13.21 9.47 22.30
N ASN A 9 13.94 10.57 22.25
CA ASN A 9 13.85 11.55 21.17
C ASN A 9 14.72 11.21 19.96
N SER A 10 15.65 10.24 20.06
CA SER A 10 16.49 9.80 18.94
C SER A 10 15.78 8.81 18.02
N VAL A 11 14.77 8.10 18.53
CA VAL A 11 13.97 7.14 17.74
C VAL A 11 12.94 7.89 16.92
N ARG A 12 12.94 7.64 15.61
CA ARG A 12 11.92 8.13 14.68
C ARG A 12 10.67 7.24 14.76
N ILE A 13 9.50 7.85 14.87
CA ILE A 13 8.23 7.13 14.99
C ILE A 13 7.37 7.34 13.74
N LEU A 14 7.15 6.26 13.00
CA LEU A 14 6.11 6.15 11.98
C LEU A 14 4.81 5.67 12.66
N ALA A 15 3.76 6.49 12.64
CA ALA A 15 2.48 6.15 13.25
C ALA A 15 1.35 6.05 12.22
N GLY A 16 0.42 5.13 12.41
CA GLY A 16 -0.72 4.94 11.51
C GLY A 16 -1.51 3.65 11.83
N ASN A 17 -2.54 3.32 11.06
CA ASN A 17 -2.96 4.02 9.84
C ASN A 17 -4.05 5.07 10.10
N VAL A 18 -4.05 6.12 9.28
CA VAL A 18 -5.13 7.11 9.21
C VAL A 18 -5.57 7.28 7.76
N ALA A 19 -6.71 7.94 7.54
CA ALA A 19 -7.22 8.22 6.21
C ALA A 19 -7.89 9.60 6.08
N THR A 20 -7.72 10.48 7.08
CA THR A 20 -8.30 11.83 7.11
C THR A 20 -7.28 12.87 7.60
N ALA A 21 -7.56 14.14 7.35
CA ALA A 21 -6.80 15.28 7.85
C ALA A 21 -6.71 15.27 9.39
N GLU A 22 -7.84 15.07 10.08
CA GLU A 22 -7.93 15.11 11.54
C GLU A 22 -7.11 13.99 12.19
N GLY A 23 -7.20 12.77 11.64
CA GLY A 23 -6.39 11.64 12.11
C GLY A 23 -4.89 11.89 11.89
N THR A 24 -4.54 12.53 10.78
CA THR A 24 -3.16 12.91 10.47
C THR A 24 -2.65 13.95 11.46
N GLN A 25 -3.41 15.02 11.70
CA GLN A 25 -3.06 16.07 12.67
C GLN A 25 -2.91 15.49 14.09
N ALA A 26 -3.82 14.62 14.51
CA ALA A 26 -3.77 14.01 15.84
C ALA A 26 -2.48 13.18 16.06
N LEU A 27 -1.98 12.49 15.02
CA LEU A 27 -0.72 11.76 15.12
C LEU A 27 0.50 12.69 15.13
N ILE A 28 0.45 13.79 14.37
CA ILE A 28 1.48 14.83 14.36
C ILE A 28 1.57 15.50 15.73
N ASP A 29 0.43 15.92 16.29
CA ASP A 29 0.34 16.53 17.63
C ASP A 29 0.85 15.59 18.72
N ALA A 30 0.66 14.28 18.54
CA ALA A 30 1.18 13.26 19.44
C ALA A 30 2.70 13.02 19.30
N GLY A 31 3.36 13.65 18.31
CA GLY A 31 4.81 13.64 18.08
C GLY A 31 5.31 12.63 17.04
N ALA A 32 4.47 12.23 16.07
CA ALA A 32 4.90 11.31 15.02
C ALA A 32 5.90 11.99 14.06
N ASP A 33 6.99 11.32 13.73
CA ASP A 33 7.99 11.80 12.76
C ASP A 33 7.54 11.55 11.31
N ALA A 34 6.65 10.57 11.11
CA ALA A 34 5.98 10.30 9.84
C ALA A 34 4.60 9.66 10.10
N VAL A 35 3.67 9.85 9.16
CA VAL A 35 2.31 9.30 9.24
C VAL A 35 2.08 8.29 8.12
N LYS A 36 1.60 7.10 8.47
CA LYS A 36 1.22 6.04 7.54
C LYS A 36 -0.26 6.14 7.19
N VAL A 37 -0.58 6.20 5.90
CA VAL A 37 -1.92 6.52 5.40
C VAL A 37 -2.50 5.35 4.60
N GLY A 38 -3.70 4.93 4.98
CA GLY A 38 -4.51 3.98 4.24
C GLY A 38 -5.40 3.12 5.12
N ILE A 39 -6.72 3.24 4.94
CA ILE A 39 -7.72 2.41 5.62
C ILE A 39 -8.51 1.63 4.57
N GLY A 40 -8.32 0.32 4.60
CA GLY A 40 -8.94 -0.64 3.68
C GLY A 40 -8.45 -0.74 2.22
N PRO A 41 -7.33 -0.13 1.75
CA PRO A 41 -6.93 -0.23 0.35
C PRO A 41 -6.14 -1.52 0.03
N GLY A 42 -5.72 -2.28 1.04
CA GLY A 42 -4.84 -3.43 0.87
C GLY A 42 -5.50 -4.55 0.06
N SER A 43 -4.73 -5.24 -0.78
CA SER A 43 -5.22 -6.31 -1.67
C SER A 43 -5.83 -7.52 -0.94
N ILE A 44 -5.46 -7.72 0.33
CA ILE A 44 -5.96 -8.80 1.19
C ILE A 44 -6.86 -8.29 2.33
N CYS A 45 -7.21 -7.00 2.30
CA CYS A 45 -7.96 -6.33 3.35
C CYS A 45 -9.45 -6.34 3.02
N THR A 46 -10.28 -6.69 4.00
CA THR A 46 -11.74 -6.69 3.87
C THR A 46 -12.41 -5.65 4.77
N THR A 47 -11.66 -4.80 5.48
CA THR A 47 -12.17 -3.74 6.37
C THR A 47 -13.32 -2.94 5.76
N ARG A 48 -13.20 -2.51 4.49
CA ARG A 48 -14.26 -1.73 3.82
C ARG A 48 -15.56 -2.50 3.64
N ILE A 49 -15.47 -3.82 3.46
CA ILE A 49 -16.61 -4.69 3.22
C ILE A 49 -17.22 -5.14 4.55
N VAL A 50 -16.38 -5.55 5.50
CA VAL A 50 -16.81 -6.14 6.78
C VAL A 50 -17.25 -5.05 7.76
N ALA A 51 -16.48 -3.97 7.90
CA ALA A 51 -16.78 -2.89 8.84
C ALA A 51 -17.50 -1.70 8.17
N GLY A 52 -17.55 -1.63 6.84
CA GLY A 52 -18.14 -0.50 6.12
C GLY A 52 -17.29 0.78 6.17
N VAL A 53 -16.03 0.70 6.60
CA VAL A 53 -15.16 1.86 6.87
C VAL A 53 -13.97 1.93 5.90
N GLY A 54 -13.74 3.11 5.33
CA GLY A 54 -12.52 3.41 4.58
C GLY A 54 -12.66 4.64 3.68
N VAL A 55 -11.53 5.09 3.12
CA VAL A 55 -11.48 6.23 2.20
C VAL A 55 -10.69 5.82 0.95
N PRO A 56 -11.13 6.14 -0.28
CA PRO A 56 -10.34 5.92 -1.49
C PRO A 56 -8.91 6.45 -1.35
N GLN A 57 -7.93 5.59 -1.67
CA GLN A 57 -6.56 5.78 -1.20
C GLN A 57 -5.90 7.07 -1.71
N LEU A 58 -6.15 7.45 -2.96
CA LEU A 58 -5.58 8.68 -3.52
C LEU A 58 -6.10 9.92 -2.77
N SER A 59 -7.41 9.97 -2.48
CA SER A 59 -8.01 11.04 -1.68
C SER A 59 -7.49 11.06 -0.24
N ALA A 60 -7.32 9.88 0.38
CA ALA A 60 -6.75 9.76 1.71
C ALA A 60 -5.31 10.30 1.78
N ILE A 61 -4.48 9.98 0.77
CA ILE A 61 -3.12 10.50 0.65
C ILE A 61 -3.14 12.02 0.52
N MET A 62 -3.90 12.56 -0.44
CA MET A 62 -3.96 14.01 -0.68
C MET A 62 -4.41 14.79 0.56
N SER A 63 -5.45 14.31 1.26
CA SER A 63 -5.94 14.93 2.50
C SER A 63 -4.91 14.90 3.64
N ALA A 64 -4.19 13.78 3.80
CA ALA A 64 -3.15 13.67 4.81
C ALA A 64 -1.92 14.54 4.48
N VAL A 65 -1.50 14.59 3.22
CA VAL A 65 -0.37 15.40 2.77
C VAL A 65 -0.63 16.89 3.03
N GLU A 66 -1.80 17.41 2.64
CA GLU A 66 -2.16 18.82 2.86
C GLU A 66 -2.07 19.22 4.35
N THR A 67 -2.36 18.27 5.25
CA THR A 67 -2.23 18.47 6.69
C THR A 67 -0.77 18.39 7.14
N ALA A 68 -0.06 17.36 6.72
CA ALA A 68 1.29 17.06 7.19
C ALA A 68 2.35 18.04 6.69
N GLU A 69 2.16 18.62 5.50
CA GLU A 69 3.06 19.62 4.91
C GLU A 69 3.22 20.87 5.80
N LYS A 70 2.15 21.30 6.46
CA LYS A 70 2.15 22.46 7.38
C LYS A 70 3.13 22.28 8.55
N SER A 71 3.44 21.03 8.89
CA SER A 71 4.33 20.66 10.00
C SER A 71 5.64 20.02 9.51
N GLY A 72 5.87 19.93 8.21
CA GLY A 72 7.03 19.26 7.62
C GLY A 72 7.10 17.75 7.90
N VAL A 73 5.98 17.10 8.21
CA VAL A 73 5.92 15.66 8.53
C VAL A 73 5.69 14.85 7.26
N SER A 74 6.44 13.76 7.09
CA SER A 74 6.33 12.89 5.91
C SER A 74 5.12 11.97 5.97
N VAL A 75 4.47 11.76 4.83
CA VAL A 75 3.37 10.80 4.65
C VAL A 75 3.85 9.55 3.90
N ILE A 76 3.47 8.36 4.38
CA ILE A 76 3.71 7.07 3.74
C ILE A 76 2.40 6.49 3.21
N ALA A 77 2.28 6.31 1.89
CA ALA A 77 1.12 5.69 1.27
C ALA A 77 1.16 4.16 1.46
N ASP A 78 0.20 3.58 2.17
CA ASP A 78 0.18 2.15 2.52
C ASP A 78 -1.03 1.41 1.92
N GLY A 79 -0.73 0.49 1.00
CA GLY A 79 -1.71 -0.39 0.37
C GLY A 79 -2.33 0.14 -0.93
N GLY A 80 -2.90 -0.78 -1.71
CA GLY A 80 -3.63 -0.48 -2.96
C GLY A 80 -2.77 -0.34 -4.23
N ILE A 81 -1.45 -0.37 -4.12
CA ILE A 81 -0.52 -0.30 -5.26
C ILE A 81 -0.49 -1.65 -5.98
N LYS A 82 -0.97 -1.68 -7.23
CA LYS A 82 -1.00 -2.88 -8.09
C LYS A 82 0.03 -2.80 -9.21
N TYR A 83 0.30 -1.59 -9.71
CA TYR A 83 1.25 -1.35 -10.79
C TYR A 83 2.23 -0.24 -10.41
N SER A 84 3.36 -0.15 -11.12
CA SER A 84 4.32 0.96 -10.96
C SER A 84 3.68 2.34 -11.19
N GLY A 85 2.67 2.43 -12.05
CA GLY A 85 1.88 3.65 -12.23
C GLY A 85 1.08 4.05 -10.98
N ASP A 86 0.62 3.10 -10.16
CA ASP A 86 -0.06 3.41 -8.89
C ASP A 86 0.95 3.99 -7.88
N LEU A 87 2.18 3.45 -7.85
CA LEU A 87 3.28 4.01 -7.05
C LEU A 87 3.58 5.45 -7.48
N ALA A 88 3.67 5.71 -8.79
CA ALA A 88 3.90 7.06 -9.32
C ALA A 88 2.77 8.02 -8.91
N LYS A 89 1.50 7.61 -9.02
CA LYS A 89 0.35 8.43 -8.59
C LYS A 89 0.39 8.74 -7.10
N ALA A 90 0.72 7.77 -6.25
CA ALA A 90 0.82 7.99 -4.81
C ALA A 90 1.93 9.01 -4.45
N LEU A 91 3.09 8.93 -5.10
CA LEU A 91 4.20 9.86 -4.88
C LEU A 91 3.92 11.25 -5.46
N ALA A 92 3.27 11.32 -6.63
CA ALA A 92 2.80 12.56 -7.24
C ALA A 92 1.74 13.27 -6.38
N ALA A 93 0.90 12.52 -5.68
CA ALA A 93 -0.07 13.06 -4.72
C ALA A 93 0.56 13.55 -3.40
N GLY A 94 1.89 13.55 -3.30
CA GLY A 94 2.65 14.13 -2.19
C GLY A 94 3.19 13.14 -1.16
N ALA A 95 2.87 11.84 -1.27
CA ALA A 95 3.47 10.84 -0.38
C ALA A 95 5.00 10.83 -0.52
N SER A 96 5.70 10.79 0.62
CA SER A 96 7.16 10.75 0.69
C SER A 96 7.72 9.40 0.21
N ALA A 97 7.01 8.31 0.54
CA ALA A 97 7.29 6.95 0.10
C ALA A 97 6.00 6.13 0.12
N ALA A 98 6.07 4.89 -0.38
CA ALA A 98 4.96 3.95 -0.34
C ALA A 98 5.36 2.62 0.32
N MET A 99 4.43 2.02 1.04
CA MET A 99 4.52 0.69 1.63
C MET A 99 3.78 -0.32 0.75
N ILE A 100 4.46 -1.40 0.37
CA ILE A 100 3.99 -2.36 -0.64
C ILE A 100 3.99 -3.77 -0.04
N GLY A 101 2.84 -4.45 -0.13
CA GLY A 101 2.67 -5.85 0.29
C GLY A 101 2.69 -6.82 -0.90
N SER A 102 1.56 -6.97 -1.59
CA SER A 102 1.34 -8.01 -2.62
C SER A 102 2.35 -8.04 -3.77
N LEU A 103 2.96 -6.90 -4.13
CA LEU A 103 3.97 -6.90 -5.18
C LEU A 103 5.27 -7.59 -4.75
N LEU A 104 5.60 -7.55 -3.46
CA LEU A 104 6.80 -8.13 -2.87
C LEU A 104 6.55 -9.51 -2.24
N ALA A 105 5.29 -9.86 -1.95
CA ALA A 105 4.98 -11.10 -1.23
C ALA A 105 5.40 -12.39 -1.95
N GLY A 106 5.53 -12.37 -3.28
CA GLY A 106 5.93 -13.52 -4.10
C GLY A 106 7.43 -13.65 -4.36
N THR A 107 8.28 -12.81 -3.75
CA THR A 107 9.72 -12.80 -4.03
C THR A 107 10.49 -13.81 -3.19
N ASP A 108 11.73 -14.09 -3.56
CA ASP A 108 12.62 -15.02 -2.84
C ASP A 108 12.79 -14.62 -1.36
N GLU A 109 12.98 -13.34 -1.12
CA GLU A 109 13.29 -12.75 0.18
C GLU A 109 12.06 -12.63 1.10
N SER A 110 10.85 -12.83 0.57
CA SER A 110 9.66 -12.84 1.41
C SER A 110 9.60 -14.11 2.27
N PRO A 111 9.02 -14.09 3.47
CA PRO A 111 8.87 -15.30 4.29
C PRO A 111 8.02 -16.39 3.61
N GLY A 112 8.22 -17.65 4.04
CA GLY A 112 7.48 -18.81 3.55
C GLY A 112 8.12 -19.45 2.31
N GLU A 113 7.68 -20.67 2.01
CA GLU A 113 8.23 -21.48 0.92
C GLU A 113 7.47 -21.27 -0.39
N VAL A 114 8.15 -21.52 -1.50
CA VAL A 114 7.53 -21.61 -2.83
C VAL A 114 6.89 -22.98 -2.96
N TYR A 115 5.61 -23.02 -3.36
CA TYR A 115 4.89 -24.27 -3.59
C TYR A 115 4.23 -24.29 -4.97
N LEU A 116 4.01 -25.49 -5.49
CA LEU A 116 3.38 -25.70 -6.79
C LEU A 116 1.86 -25.83 -6.63
N HIS A 117 1.11 -25.11 -7.45
CA HIS A 117 -0.34 -25.24 -7.56
C HIS A 117 -0.75 -25.19 -9.03
N GLN A 118 -1.42 -26.23 -9.52
CA GLN A 118 -1.84 -26.34 -10.93
C GLN A 118 -0.71 -26.04 -11.95
N GLY A 119 0.49 -26.54 -11.66
CA GLY A 119 1.66 -26.39 -12.56
C GLY A 119 2.31 -25.00 -12.53
N ARG A 120 1.90 -24.08 -11.65
CA ARG A 120 2.55 -22.77 -11.45
C ARG A 120 3.06 -22.63 -10.02
N SER A 121 4.12 -21.85 -9.85
CA SER A 121 4.75 -21.59 -8.55
C SER A 121 4.10 -20.39 -7.85
N PHE A 122 3.81 -20.54 -6.55
CA PHE A 122 3.16 -19.53 -5.71
C PHE A 122 3.85 -19.39 -4.35
N LYS A 123 3.58 -18.28 -3.67
CA LYS A 123 3.85 -18.10 -2.23
C LYS A 123 2.58 -17.64 -1.50
N ALA A 124 2.49 -18.00 -0.22
CA ALA A 124 1.40 -17.58 0.64
C ALA A 124 1.44 -16.07 0.91
N TYR A 125 0.28 -15.41 0.85
CA TYR A 125 0.14 -14.00 1.20
C TYR A 125 -1.19 -13.79 1.91
N ARG A 126 -1.17 -13.14 3.07
CA ARG A 126 -2.35 -12.98 3.92
C ARG A 126 -2.42 -11.63 4.58
N GLY A 127 -3.63 -11.19 4.88
CA GLY A 127 -3.88 -10.01 5.67
C GLY A 127 -3.57 -10.23 7.14
N MET A 128 -3.09 -9.18 7.82
CA MET A 128 -2.88 -9.23 9.26
C MET A 128 -4.19 -9.36 10.04
N GLY A 129 -5.34 -9.05 9.42
CA GLY A 129 -6.68 -9.26 9.98
C GLY A 129 -7.30 -10.61 9.60
N SER A 130 -6.54 -11.51 8.97
CA SER A 130 -7.00 -12.88 8.72
C SER A 130 -6.98 -13.73 9.98
N VAL A 131 -7.82 -14.76 10.03
CA VAL A 131 -7.95 -15.66 11.19
C VAL A 131 -6.59 -16.24 11.58
N GLY A 132 -5.82 -16.79 10.63
CA GLY A 132 -4.53 -17.38 10.93
C GLY A 132 -3.44 -16.38 11.29
N ALA A 133 -3.59 -15.09 10.95
CA ALA A 133 -2.70 -14.04 11.44
C ALA A 133 -3.07 -13.63 12.87
N MET A 134 -4.37 -13.39 13.12
CA MET A 134 -4.88 -12.97 14.41
C MET A 134 -4.65 -14.01 15.50
N ALA A 135 -4.83 -15.30 15.17
CA ALA A 135 -4.49 -16.42 16.06
C ALA A 135 -3.00 -16.46 16.45
N ARG A 136 -2.13 -15.76 15.70
CA ARG A 136 -0.68 -15.63 15.98
C ARG A 136 -0.30 -14.25 16.53
N GLY A 137 -1.25 -13.49 17.05
CA GLY A 137 -0.97 -12.28 17.84
C GLY A 137 -1.24 -10.94 17.15
N SER A 138 -1.80 -10.92 15.93
CA SER A 138 -2.18 -9.65 15.28
C SER A 138 -3.57 -9.13 15.66
N ALA A 139 -4.31 -9.85 16.50
CA ALA A 139 -5.68 -9.50 16.90
C ALA A 139 -5.79 -8.12 17.60
N ASP A 140 -4.75 -7.71 18.34
CA ASP A 140 -4.69 -6.38 18.99
C ASP A 140 -4.83 -5.22 17.99
N ARG A 141 -4.29 -5.37 16.78
CA ARG A 141 -4.36 -4.35 15.72
C ARG A 141 -5.80 -4.11 15.22
N TYR A 142 -6.71 -5.03 15.52
CA TYR A 142 -8.13 -5.01 15.13
C TYR A 142 -9.04 -4.94 16.35
N PHE A 143 -8.51 -4.56 17.52
CA PHE A 143 -9.27 -4.43 18.77
C PHE A 143 -9.95 -5.73 19.22
N GLN A 144 -9.37 -6.88 18.85
CA GLN A 144 -9.90 -8.22 19.14
C GLN A 144 -8.95 -9.05 20.04
N ALA A 145 -8.01 -8.40 20.74
CA ALA A 145 -7.04 -9.09 21.60
C ALA A 145 -7.68 -9.93 22.73
N GLU A 146 -8.87 -9.52 23.22
CA GLU A 146 -9.57 -10.22 24.30
C GLU A 146 -10.37 -11.44 23.83
N VAL A 147 -10.53 -11.62 22.51
CA VAL A 147 -11.27 -12.74 21.92
C VAL A 147 -10.39 -13.98 21.91
N ARG A 148 -10.58 -14.87 22.90
CA ARG A 148 -9.80 -16.11 23.04
C ARG A 148 -10.25 -17.24 22.11
N ASP A 149 -11.51 -17.24 21.71
CA ASP A 149 -12.07 -18.22 20.79
C ASP A 149 -11.87 -17.74 19.35
N THR A 150 -11.00 -18.41 18.61
CA THR A 150 -10.69 -18.06 17.22
C THR A 150 -11.91 -18.13 16.30
N LEU A 151 -12.94 -18.92 16.65
CA LEU A 151 -14.19 -19.01 15.88
C LEU A 151 -15.08 -17.76 16.04
N LYS A 152 -14.84 -16.95 17.09
CA LYS A 152 -15.57 -15.71 17.35
C LYS A 152 -14.86 -14.47 16.83
N LEU A 153 -13.68 -14.63 16.23
CA LEU A 153 -12.99 -13.53 15.57
C LEU A 153 -13.80 -13.06 14.36
N VAL A 154 -13.85 -11.75 14.17
CA VAL A 154 -14.45 -11.10 12.98
C VAL A 154 -13.28 -10.61 12.11
N PRO A 155 -12.84 -11.41 11.12
CA PRO A 155 -11.65 -11.09 10.33
C PRO A 155 -11.86 -9.95 9.34
N GLU A 156 -10.92 -9.02 9.32
CA GLU A 156 -10.84 -7.91 8.37
C GLU A 156 -9.74 -8.13 7.31
N GLY A 157 -9.34 -9.39 7.11
CA GLY A 157 -8.47 -9.79 6.02
C GLY A 157 -8.64 -11.25 5.63
N ILE A 158 -8.12 -11.59 4.46
CA ILE A 158 -8.16 -12.96 3.91
C ILE A 158 -6.77 -13.57 3.84
N GLU A 159 -6.71 -14.87 3.64
CA GLU A 159 -5.50 -15.62 3.31
C GLU A 159 -5.59 -16.06 1.85
N GLY A 160 -4.48 -15.94 1.12
CA GLY A 160 -4.44 -16.29 -0.28
C GLY A 160 -3.01 -16.59 -0.73
N GLN A 161 -2.83 -16.59 -2.04
CA GLN A 161 -1.55 -16.87 -2.68
C GLN A 161 -1.25 -15.87 -3.78
N VAL A 162 0.03 -15.60 -4.01
CA VAL A 162 0.51 -14.75 -5.10
C VAL A 162 1.48 -15.54 -5.98
N PRO A 163 1.50 -15.29 -7.30
CA PRO A 163 2.49 -15.90 -8.17
C PRO A 163 3.91 -15.65 -7.66
N TYR A 164 4.78 -16.65 -7.81
CA TYR A 164 6.20 -16.51 -7.55
C TYR A 164 6.83 -15.50 -8.53
N LYS A 165 7.70 -14.63 -8.02
CA LYS A 165 8.26 -13.48 -8.75
C LYS A 165 9.78 -13.48 -8.87
N GLY A 166 10.46 -14.48 -8.30
CA GLY A 166 11.92 -14.50 -8.22
C GLY A 166 12.48 -13.43 -7.28
N PRO A 167 13.73 -12.97 -7.51
CA PRO A 167 14.40 -12.04 -6.61
C PRO A 167 13.72 -10.67 -6.54
N VAL A 168 13.68 -10.05 -5.36
CA VAL A 168 13.05 -8.73 -5.15
C VAL A 168 13.65 -7.64 -6.02
N ALA A 169 14.94 -7.75 -6.36
CA ALA A 169 15.66 -6.81 -7.21
C ALA A 169 14.96 -6.59 -8.57
N GLY A 170 14.43 -7.65 -9.18
CA GLY A 170 13.69 -7.55 -10.45
C GLY A 170 12.40 -6.74 -10.31
N VAL A 171 11.65 -6.98 -9.23
CA VAL A 171 10.41 -6.24 -8.93
C VAL A 171 10.71 -4.76 -8.67
N LEU A 172 11.73 -4.47 -7.86
CA LEU A 172 12.14 -3.09 -7.56
C LEU A 172 12.64 -2.35 -8.79
N HIS A 173 13.38 -3.02 -9.68
CA HIS A 173 13.83 -2.45 -10.93
C HIS A 173 12.64 -2.00 -11.80
N GLN A 174 11.61 -2.83 -11.94
CA GLN A 174 10.40 -2.49 -12.71
C GLN A 174 9.58 -1.36 -12.05
N LEU A 175 9.45 -1.36 -10.72
CA LEU A 175 8.80 -0.27 -9.99
C LEU A 175 9.53 1.07 -10.15
N ALA A 176 10.85 1.07 -9.98
CA ALA A 176 11.68 2.25 -10.16
C ALA A 176 11.68 2.74 -11.61
N GLY A 177 11.72 1.83 -12.58
CA GLY A 177 11.62 2.15 -14.01
C GLY A 177 10.31 2.85 -14.36
N GLY A 178 9.17 2.33 -13.88
CA GLY A 178 7.86 2.96 -14.09
C GLY A 178 7.74 4.33 -13.43
N LEU A 179 8.30 4.51 -12.23
CA LEU A 179 8.35 5.82 -11.56
C LEU A 179 9.19 6.82 -12.36
N LYS A 180 10.40 6.43 -12.80
CA LYS A 180 11.27 7.30 -13.61
C LYS A 180 10.61 7.69 -14.94
N ALA A 181 9.89 6.77 -15.58
CA ALA A 181 9.13 7.08 -16.78
C ALA A 181 8.04 8.13 -16.50
N ALA A 182 7.26 7.97 -15.42
CA ALA A 182 6.24 8.94 -15.01
C ALA A 182 6.85 10.32 -14.71
N MET A 183 7.99 10.36 -14.00
CA MET A 183 8.74 11.58 -13.74
C MET A 183 9.20 12.26 -15.03
N GLY A 184 9.64 11.49 -16.02
CA GLY A 184 10.00 11.98 -17.35
C GLY A 184 8.81 12.63 -18.08
N TYR A 185 7.64 11.99 -18.08
CA TYR A 185 6.42 12.55 -18.69
C TYR A 185 5.93 13.83 -18.02
N VAL A 186 5.99 13.91 -16.68
CA VAL A 186 5.62 15.12 -15.92
C VAL A 186 6.72 16.20 -15.99
N GLY A 187 7.94 15.81 -16.36
CA GLY A 187 9.09 16.72 -16.45
C GLY A 187 9.66 17.13 -15.08
N GLY A 188 9.68 16.22 -14.10
CA GLY A 188 10.31 16.44 -12.80
C GLY A 188 11.62 15.66 -12.67
N ARG A 189 12.75 16.33 -12.39
CA ARG A 189 14.07 15.66 -12.29
C ARG A 189 14.26 14.88 -10.98
N ASP A 190 13.50 15.24 -9.95
CA ASP A 190 13.48 14.61 -8.63
C ASP A 190 12.04 14.51 -8.11
N LEU A 191 11.86 13.91 -6.93
CA LEU A 191 10.53 13.72 -6.35
C LEU A 191 9.86 15.03 -5.90
N ALA A 192 10.64 16.09 -5.61
CA ALA A 192 10.06 17.37 -5.21
C ALA A 192 9.44 18.05 -6.44
N GLU A 193 10.20 18.16 -7.54
CA GLU A 193 9.68 18.71 -8.80
C GLU A 193 8.56 17.85 -9.39
N PHE A 194 8.65 16.53 -9.26
CA PHE A 194 7.59 15.62 -9.71
C PHE A 194 6.26 15.90 -8.99
N ARG A 195 6.29 16.14 -7.68
CA ARG A 195 5.09 16.49 -6.89
C ARG A 195 4.54 17.86 -7.25
N GLU A 196 5.41 18.86 -7.37
CA GLU A 196 5.03 20.23 -7.68
C GLU A 196 4.37 20.35 -9.06
N ARG A 197 4.88 19.61 -10.06
CA ARG A 197 4.42 19.70 -11.45
C ARG A 197 3.29 18.74 -11.79
N ALA A 198 3.10 17.67 -11.00
CA ALA A 198 2.09 16.67 -11.30
C ALA A 198 0.69 17.28 -11.24
N THR A 199 -0.08 17.05 -12.30
CA THR A 199 -1.50 17.38 -12.37
C THR A 199 -2.30 16.12 -12.68
N PHE A 200 -3.48 16.00 -12.08
CA PHE A 200 -4.34 14.84 -12.26
C PHE A 200 -5.60 15.21 -13.04
N VAL A 201 -6.02 14.31 -13.91
CA VAL A 201 -7.33 14.36 -14.57
C VAL A 201 -8.16 13.16 -14.10
N ARG A 202 -9.41 13.40 -13.73
CA ARG A 202 -10.35 12.34 -13.37
C ARG A 202 -10.84 11.65 -14.64
N ILE A 203 -10.83 10.32 -14.63
CA ILE A 203 -11.29 9.49 -15.74
C ILE A 203 -12.53 8.68 -15.35
N SER A 204 -13.31 8.28 -16.34
CA SER A 204 -14.39 7.30 -16.16
C SER A 204 -13.87 5.87 -16.25
N ASN A 205 -14.72 4.87 -15.99
CA ASN A 205 -14.37 3.47 -16.20
C ASN A 205 -14.04 3.14 -17.66
N ALA A 206 -14.64 3.85 -18.63
CA ALA A 206 -14.27 3.70 -20.03
C ALA A 206 -12.82 4.14 -20.28
N GLY A 207 -12.40 5.25 -19.67
CA GLY A 207 -11.01 5.72 -19.72
C GLY A 207 -10.04 4.76 -18.99
N LEU A 208 -10.48 4.09 -17.91
CA LEU A 208 -9.68 3.05 -17.28
C LEU A 208 -9.49 1.84 -18.21
N ARG A 209 -10.54 1.41 -18.92
CA ARG A 209 -10.44 0.33 -19.91
C ARG A 209 -9.52 0.72 -21.06
N GLU A 210 -9.64 1.94 -21.56
CA GLU A 210 -8.74 2.52 -22.58
C GLU A 210 -7.28 2.56 -22.10
N SER A 211 -7.05 2.83 -20.82
CA SER A 211 -5.68 2.90 -20.27
C SER A 211 -4.98 1.54 -20.21
N HIS A 212 -5.72 0.44 -20.12
CA HIS A 212 -5.20 -0.93 -20.14
C HIS A 212 -5.04 -1.42 -21.59
N ALA A 213 -4.23 -2.46 -21.82
CA ALA A 213 -4.22 -3.11 -23.13
C ALA A 213 -5.63 -3.65 -23.46
N HIS A 214 -6.19 -3.25 -24.59
CA HIS A 214 -7.52 -3.65 -25.05
C HIS A 214 -7.51 -4.00 -26.54
N ASP A 215 -8.49 -4.79 -26.97
CA ASP A 215 -8.68 -5.23 -28.37
C ASP A 215 -7.51 -6.01 -28.99
N VAL A 216 -6.66 -6.62 -28.16
CA VAL A 216 -5.54 -7.50 -28.56
C VAL A 216 -5.39 -8.68 -27.60
N THR A 217 -4.86 -9.80 -28.10
CA THR A 217 -4.52 -10.96 -27.27
C THR A 217 -3.06 -10.90 -26.84
N ILE A 218 -2.80 -10.87 -25.52
CA ILE A 218 -1.45 -10.94 -24.96
C ILE A 218 -0.89 -12.35 -25.18
N THR A 219 0.20 -12.46 -25.93
CA THR A 219 0.87 -13.75 -26.20
C THR A 219 2.10 -13.99 -25.33
N ARG A 220 2.63 -12.94 -24.69
CA ARG A 220 3.76 -12.99 -23.77
C ARG A 220 3.55 -11.97 -22.65
N GLU A 221 3.75 -12.39 -21.40
CA GLU A 221 3.63 -11.50 -20.25
C GLU A 221 4.81 -10.54 -20.16
N SER A 222 4.51 -9.26 -19.90
CA SER A 222 5.51 -8.25 -19.62
C SER A 222 5.83 -8.22 -18.12
N PRO A 223 7.11 -8.08 -17.71
CA PRO A 223 7.51 -8.11 -16.29
C PRO A 223 6.84 -7.06 -15.38
N ASN A 224 6.42 -5.93 -15.95
CA ASN A 224 5.75 -4.82 -15.26
C ASN A 224 4.23 -4.77 -15.48
N TYR A 225 3.72 -5.69 -16.31
CA TYR A 225 2.30 -5.82 -16.64
C TYR A 225 1.96 -7.31 -16.71
N PRO A 226 2.09 -8.04 -15.58
CA PRO A 226 1.58 -9.41 -15.50
C PRO A 226 0.07 -9.30 -15.78
N GLY A 227 -0.43 -10.07 -16.76
CA GLY A 227 -1.77 -9.93 -17.32
C GLY A 227 -2.81 -9.60 -16.25
N GLY A 228 -3.39 -8.40 -16.35
CA GLY A 228 -4.27 -7.85 -15.34
C GLY A 228 -5.71 -8.26 -15.55
N LEU A 229 -6.27 -8.90 -14.50
CA LEU A 229 -7.68 -9.26 -14.24
C LEU A 229 -8.38 -10.18 -15.25
#